data_AF-A0A2K2VN20-F1
#
_entry.id   AF-A0A2K2VN20-F1
#
_cell.length_a   1.000
_cell.length_b   1.000
_cell.length_c   1.000
_cell.angle_alpha   90.00
_cell.angle_beta   90.00
_cell.angle_gamma   90.00
#
_symmetry.space_group_name_H-M   'P 1'
#
loop_
_entity.id
_entity.type
_entity.pdbx_description
1 polymer ?
#
loop_
_entity_poly.entity_id
_entity_poly.type
_entity_poly.pdbx_seq_one_letter_code
_entity_poly.pdbx_strand_id
1 'polypeptide(L)'
;MTMLTKIGNSQGVRIPKAFIVQAHLDDAEIEFEVLENGLLLKPVKKSARVDWEENIKEILKKNRNKKDDGMLDELLNDSDLEDWQW
;
A
#
# COMPACT_ATOMS: atom_id res chain seq x y z
N MET A 1 -8.11 -4.90 31.32
CA MET A 1 -9.33 -4.13 31.03
C MET A 1 -9.04 -2.65 31.24
N THR A 2 -9.57 -1.78 30.39
CA THR A 2 -9.39 -0.33 30.49
C THR A 2 -10.75 0.35 30.35
N MET A 3 -10.88 1.57 30.86
CA MET A 3 -12.11 2.36 30.77
C MET A 3 -11.93 3.54 29.81
N LEU A 4 -13.05 4.05 29.29
CA LEU A 4 -13.05 5.30 28.54
C LEU A 4 -12.71 6.46 29.47
N THR A 5 -11.91 7.39 28.96
CA THR A 5 -11.55 8.63 29.64
C THR A 5 -12.01 9.81 28.80
N LYS A 6 -12.72 10.76 29.42
CA LYS A 6 -13.21 11.95 28.73
C LYS A 6 -12.04 12.88 28.35
N ILE A 7 -12.01 13.31 27.10
CA ILE A 7 -11.07 14.30 26.56
C ILE A 7 -11.90 15.37 25.86
N GLY A 8 -12.34 16.40 26.60
CA GLY A 8 -13.25 17.41 26.07
C GLY A 8 -14.59 16.80 25.64
N ASN A 9 -14.95 16.94 24.36
CA ASN A 9 -16.14 16.33 23.76
C ASN A 9 -15.89 14.89 23.23
N SER A 10 -14.66 14.40 23.33
CA SER A 10 -14.25 13.08 22.84
C SER A 10 -14.00 12.11 23.99
N GLN A 11 -13.83 10.83 23.65
CA GLN A 11 -13.46 9.76 24.57
C GLN A 11 -12.15 9.12 24.11
N GLY A 12 -11.24 8.88 25.04
CA GLY A 12 -9.99 8.17 24.80
C GLY A 12 -9.96 6.82 25.53
N VAL A 13 -9.12 5.91 25.03
CA VAL A 13 -8.81 4.63 25.68
C VAL A 13 -7.29 4.48 25.78
N ARG A 14 -6.78 3.99 26.90
CA ARG A 14 -5.34 3.73 27.05
C ARG A 14 -4.99 2.39 26.39
N ILE A 15 -4.12 2.44 25.39
CA ILE A 15 -3.63 1.25 24.67
C ILE A 15 -2.17 1.01 25.09
N PRO A 16 -1.83 -0.17 25.65
CA PRO A 16 -0.44 -0.54 25.92
C PRO A 16 0.46 -0.40 24.69
N LYS A 17 1.70 0.11 24.88
CA LYS A 17 2.67 0.33 23.80
C LYS A 17 2.94 -0.93 22.97
N ALA A 18 2.94 -2.10 23.60
CA ALA A 18 3.13 -3.37 22.90
C ALA A 18 2.06 -3.61 21.81
N PHE A 19 0.80 -3.25 22.06
CA PHE A 19 -0.27 -3.40 21.07
C PHE A 19 -0.18 -2.37 19.95
N ILE A 20 0.25 -1.14 20.26
CA ILE A 20 0.50 -0.11 19.23
C ILE A 20 1.53 -0.62 18.22
N VAL A 21 2.65 -1.16 18.70
CA VAL A 21 3.72 -1.70 17.85
C VAL A 21 3.27 -2.95 17.09
N GLN A 22 2.60 -3.88 17.75
CA GLN A 22 2.09 -5.11 17.11
C GLN A 22 1.04 -4.83 16.02
N ALA A 23 0.25 -3.78 16.20
CA ALA A 23 -0.76 -3.36 15.23
C ALA A 23 -0.24 -2.35 14.19
N HIS A 24 1.05 -2.01 14.22
CA HIS A 24 1.68 -1.03 13.33
C HIS A 24 0.97 0.34 13.34
N LEU A 25 0.56 0.79 14.53
CA LEU A 25 -0.11 2.06 14.75
C LEU A 25 0.88 3.18 15.14
N ASP A 26 2.15 2.84 15.31
CA ASP A 26 3.24 3.79 15.55
C ASP A 26 3.49 4.65 14.31
N ASP A 27 3.56 5.98 14.52
CA ASP A 27 3.79 7.01 13.49
C ASP A 27 2.87 6.93 12.25
N ALA A 28 1.71 6.27 12.39
CA ALA A 28 0.71 6.09 11.34
C ALA A 28 -0.54 6.93 11.62
N GLU A 29 -1.17 7.40 10.54
CA GLU A 29 -2.55 7.90 10.61
C GLU A 29 -3.48 6.69 10.88
N ILE A 30 -4.49 6.88 11.74
CA ILE A 30 -5.35 5.77 12.21
C ILE A 30 -6.77 6.00 11.69
N GLU A 31 -7.32 4.98 11.05
CA GLU A 31 -8.73 4.92 10.67
C GLU A 31 -9.53 4.11 11.69
N PHE A 32 -10.77 4.56 11.94
CA PHE A 32 -11.73 3.89 12.81
C PHE A 32 -12.86 3.28 11.98
N GLU A 33 -13.18 2.02 12.26
CA GLU A 33 -14.29 1.30 11.64
C GLU A 33 -15.17 0.66 12.70
N VAL A 34 -16.47 0.93 12.66
CA VAL A 34 -17.44 0.33 13.58
C VAL A 34 -17.87 -1.02 13.02
N LEU A 35 -17.61 -2.08 13.79
CA LEU A 35 -18.01 -3.45 13.50
C LEU A 35 -19.13 -3.88 14.47
N GLU A 36 -19.78 -5.01 14.19
CA GLU A 36 -20.85 -5.56 15.02
C GLU A 36 -20.45 -5.69 16.51
N ASN A 37 -19.20 -6.07 16.77
CA ASN A 37 -18.71 -6.38 18.11
C ASN A 37 -17.75 -5.33 18.67
N GLY A 38 -17.62 -4.15 18.05
CA GLY A 38 -16.78 -3.08 18.58
C GLY A 38 -16.17 -2.15 17.54
N LEU A 39 -15.04 -1.55 17.91
CA LEU A 39 -14.33 -0.56 17.11
C LEU A 39 -12.99 -1.15 16.64
N LEU A 40 -12.80 -1.24 15.33
CA LEU A 40 -11.52 -1.58 14.72
C LEU A 40 -10.69 -0.31 14.52
N LEU A 41 -9.45 -0.36 14.99
CA LEU A 41 -8.43 0.65 14.70
C LEU A 41 -7.42 0.02 13.74
N LYS A 42 -7.15 0.69 12.62
CA LYS A 42 -6.18 0.21 11.63
C LYS A 42 -5.33 1.37 11.10
N PRO A 43 -4.06 1.15 10.79
CA PRO A 43 -3.25 2.18 10.18
C PRO A 43 -3.75 2.45 8.76
N VAL A 44 -3.80 3.72 8.39
CA VAL A 44 -4.05 4.16 7.02
C VAL A 44 -2.83 3.78 6.20
N LYS A 45 -2.97 2.68 5.43
CA LYS A 45 -1.96 2.32 4.44
C LYS A 45 -2.10 3.27 3.27
N LYS A 46 -1.22 4.28 3.18
CA LYS A 46 -0.97 4.93 1.89
C LYS A 46 -0.42 3.86 0.95
N SER A 47 -1.29 3.38 0.06
CA SER A 47 -0.86 2.50 -1.02
C SER A 47 0.24 3.24 -1.78
N ALA A 48 1.44 2.66 -1.88
CA ALA A 48 2.52 3.18 -2.73
C ALA A 48 2.08 3.32 -4.21
N ARG A 49 0.92 2.74 -4.54
CA ARG A 49 0.32 2.68 -5.86
C ARG A 49 -1.01 3.41 -5.93
N VAL A 50 -1.32 4.31 -5.00
CA VAL A 50 -2.61 5.03 -4.99
C VAL A 50 -2.84 5.76 -6.32
N ASP A 51 -1.76 6.26 -6.93
CA ASP A 51 -1.80 6.96 -8.22
C ASP A 51 -1.58 6.05 -9.43
N TRP A 52 -1.35 4.74 -9.24
CA TRP A 52 -1.04 3.85 -10.37
C TRP A 52 -2.19 3.75 -11.36
N GLU A 53 -3.42 3.69 -10.87
CA GLU A 53 -4.58 3.57 -11.76
C GLU A 53 -4.69 4.77 -12.70
N GLU A 54 -4.56 5.98 -12.15
CA GLU A 54 -4.59 7.23 -12.91
C GLU A 54 -3.39 7.34 -13.86
N ASN A 55 -2.18 7.06 -13.37
CA ASN A 55 -0.96 7.09 -14.17
C ASN A 55 -1.00 6.09 -15.33
N ILE A 56 -1.50 4.87 -15.11
CA ILE A 56 -1.65 3.85 -16.16
C ILE A 56 -2.67 4.33 -17.20
N LYS A 57 -3.83 4.86 -16.77
CA LYS A 57 -4.83 5.43 -17.68
C LYS A 57 -4.25 6.57 -18.53
N GLU A 58 -3.48 7.46 -17.93
CA GLU A 58 -2.77 8.53 -18.65
C GLU A 58 -1.79 7.99 -19.70
N ILE A 59 -0.95 7.03 -19.32
CA ILE A 59 0.06 6.44 -20.22
C ILE A 59 -0.62 5.73 -21.39
N LEU A 60 -1.67 4.95 -21.13
CA LEU A 60 -2.45 4.27 -22.18
C LEU A 60 -3.13 5.27 -23.11
N LYS A 61 -3.68 6.38 -22.58
CA LYS A 61 -4.28 7.44 -23.40
C LYS A 61 -3.24 8.12 -24.29
N LYS A 62 -2.07 8.46 -23.74
CA LYS A 62 -0.95 9.10 -24.47
C LYS A 62 -0.38 8.20 -25.57
N ASN A 63 -0.41 6.88 -25.38
CA ASN A 63 0.20 5.91 -26.30
C ASN A 63 -0.81 5.05 -27.06
N ARG A 64 -2.11 5.41 -27.07
CA ARG A 64 -3.21 4.64 -27.70
C ARG A 64 -2.92 4.12 -29.11
N ASN A 65 -2.21 4.90 -29.92
CA ASN A 65 -1.90 4.59 -31.32
C ASN A 65 -0.44 4.19 -31.54
N LYS A 66 0.33 4.03 -30.47
CA LYS A 66 1.69 3.51 -30.52
C LYS A 66 1.65 2.03 -30.19
N LYS A 67 2.34 1.25 -31.01
CA LYS A 67 2.59 -0.14 -30.68
C LYS A 67 3.66 -0.15 -29.58
N ASP A 68 3.41 -0.92 -28.53
CA ASP A 68 4.41 -1.16 -27.49
C ASP A 68 5.40 -2.19 -28.04
N ASP A 69 6.26 -1.71 -28.94
CA ASP A 69 7.33 -2.48 -29.58
C ASP A 69 8.51 -2.63 -28.62
N GLY A 70 8.24 -2.85 -27.33
CA GLY A 70 9.27 -2.97 -26.32
C GLY A 70 10.38 -3.89 -26.83
N MET A 71 11.64 -3.51 -26.61
CA MET A 71 12.81 -4.29 -27.06
C MET A 71 12.96 -5.61 -26.29
N LEU A 72 11.85 -6.18 -25.79
CA LEU A 72 11.80 -7.46 -25.11
C LEU A 72 12.35 -8.56 -26.02
N ASP A 73 12.04 -8.50 -27.31
CA ASP A 73 12.55 -9.46 -28.29
C ASP A 73 14.09 -9.37 -28.44
N GLU A 74 14.68 -8.18 -28.28
CA GLU A 74 16.15 -8.02 -28.26
C GLU A 74 16.77 -8.39 -26.90
N LEU A 75 16.07 -8.14 -25.79
CA LEU A 75 16.53 -8.52 -24.44
C LEU A 75 16.47 -10.04 -24.18
N LEU A 76 15.52 -10.73 -24.81
CA LEU A 76 15.36 -12.18 -24.75
C LEU A 76 16.16 -12.89 -25.85
N ASN A 77 16.95 -12.14 -26.62
CA ASN A 77 17.78 -12.71 -27.65
C ASN A 77 19.06 -13.31 -27.04
N ASP A 78 18.98 -14.60 -26.70
CA ASP A 78 20.09 -15.39 -26.12
C ASP A 78 21.24 -15.69 -27.12
N SER A 79 21.27 -15.03 -28.29
CA SER A 79 22.33 -15.20 -29.30
C SER A 79 23.75 -14.91 -28.78
N ASP A 80 23.87 -14.12 -27.71
CA ASP A 80 25.12 -13.81 -27.02
C ASP A 80 25.54 -14.87 -26.00
N LEU A 81 24.65 -15.82 -25.66
CA LEU A 81 24.92 -16.94 -24.76
C LEU A 81 25.39 -18.20 -25.49
N GLU A 82 25.41 -18.20 -26.83
CA GLU A 82 25.84 -19.35 -27.66
C GLU A 82 27.31 -19.76 -27.40
N ASP A 83 28.15 -18.82 -26.96
CA ASP A 83 29.56 -19.06 -26.63
C ASP A 83 29.79 -19.46 -25.16
N TRP A 84 28.73 -19.54 -24.34
CA TRP A 84 28.85 -19.94 -22.93
C TRP A 84 29.02 -21.46 -22.81
N GLN A 85 30.23 -21.90 -22.44
CA GLN A 85 30.52 -23.27 -22.02
C GLN A 85 30.52 -23.34 -20.48
N TRP A 86 29.73 -24.27 -19.91
CA TRP A 86 29.64 -24.51 -18.47
C TRP A 86 30.91 -25.14 -17.89
#